data_AF-A0A7C2LMT1-F1
#
_entry.id   AF-A0A7C2LMT1-F1
#
_cell.length_a   1.000
_cell.length_b   1.000
_cell.length_c   1.000
_cell.angle_alpha   90.00
_cell.angle_beta   90.00
_cell.angle_gamma   90.00
#
_symmetry.space_group_name_H-M   'P 1'
#
loop_
_entity.id
_entity.type
_entity.pdbx_description
1 polymer ?
#
loop_
_entity_poly.entity_id
_entity_poly.type
_entity_poly.pdbx_seq_one_letter_code
_entity_poly.pdbx_strand_id
1 'polypeptide(L)'
;MGLAWRVLLGLGSGLVVGVLARARAPALAADAVVWLEPMGRLWVNALRMTVVPLVVGSIVAAVAGERAPSNVGRWGARVVVWFVGVVAAATVAGTLVGAVAARRWVVAAAGAVGAPAPAPRVGWSWGDWVSGLLPASWLQAAAEGAMIPLVLATLLFALALRRVEDGAAVVRFLETVAAAALELVRWVVLAAPVGVAVLGFGLAVRTGWATAGALAGYVAMVASGSVALAFVLTLLGARAARRPLCTWTAALLPAWAVAFASRSSLATLPTLIDALERRLGLPPAAPRFVLPVGASVFRPASGWMLPLGAWTLARLYGVPLGPSDALTLAILSALLSFGVPSIPGGSVLVAAPLLLAVGVPVDGLGLLLGVDALVDPFRTVANVTGHAAIAAVQARAADQEESGQHEHDPQAVGQRQMQELERHGRE
;
A
#
# COMPACT_ATOMS: atom_id res chain seq x y z
N MET A 1 -19.01 19.37 7.48
CA MET A 1 -18.22 18.92 6.32
C MET A 1 -17.40 17.69 6.69
N GLY A 2 -17.35 16.68 5.84
CA GLY A 2 -16.58 15.45 6.09
C GLY A 2 -15.06 15.70 6.11
N LEU A 3 -14.32 14.90 6.88
CA LEU A 3 -12.86 14.99 7.01
C LEU A 3 -12.14 14.91 5.66
N ALA A 4 -12.57 14.01 4.77
CA ALA A 4 -11.96 13.89 3.45
C ALA A 4 -12.09 15.18 2.62
N TRP A 5 -13.24 15.86 2.70
CA TRP A 5 -13.43 17.16 2.04
C TRP A 5 -12.49 18.23 2.59
N ARG A 6 -12.28 18.25 3.92
CA ARG A 6 -11.32 19.17 4.56
C ARG A 6 -9.89 18.91 4.07
N VAL A 7 -9.50 17.66 3.86
CA VAL A 7 -8.16 17.34 3.35
C VAL A 7 -8.02 17.68 1.86
N LEU A 8 -9.04 17.42 1.04
CA LEU A 8 -9.04 17.84 -0.37
C LEU A 8 -8.93 19.36 -0.50
N LEU A 9 -9.68 20.10 0.31
CA LEU A 9 -9.59 21.56 0.37
C LEU A 9 -8.21 22.02 0.83
N GLY A 10 -7.62 21.36 1.83
CA GLY A 10 -6.25 21.63 2.28
C GLY A 10 -5.20 21.40 1.19
N LEU A 11 -5.29 20.28 0.47
CA LEU A 11 -4.42 20.00 -0.67
C LEU A 11 -4.55 21.06 -1.77
N GLY A 12 -5.80 21.36 -2.16
CA GLY A 12 -6.10 22.35 -3.18
C GLY A 12 -5.59 23.74 -2.82
N SER A 13 -5.84 24.19 -1.58
CA SER A 13 -5.37 25.49 -1.12
C SER A 13 -3.85 25.55 -1.05
N GLY A 14 -3.19 24.52 -0.52
CA GLY A 14 -1.73 24.43 -0.48
C GLY A 14 -1.10 24.55 -1.86
N LEU A 15 -1.60 23.79 -2.84
CA LEU A 15 -1.11 23.83 -4.22
C LEU A 15 -1.33 25.20 -4.87
N VAL A 16 -2.55 25.74 -4.79
CA VAL A 16 -2.89 27.04 -5.40
C VAL A 16 -2.03 28.15 -4.80
N VAL A 17 -1.92 28.21 -3.47
CA VAL A 17 -1.12 29.22 -2.78
C VAL A 17 0.36 29.07 -3.13
N GLY A 18 0.90 27.84 -3.16
CA GLY A 18 2.31 27.61 -3.50
C GLY A 18 2.64 28.01 -4.94
N VAL A 19 1.75 27.75 -5.89
CA VAL A 19 1.91 28.19 -7.29
C VAL A 19 1.89 29.71 -7.39
N LEU A 20 0.92 30.37 -6.78
CA LEU A 20 0.80 31.83 -6.79
C LEU A 20 1.98 32.51 -6.09
N ALA A 21 2.42 31.98 -4.95
CA ALA A 21 3.57 32.47 -4.20
C ALA A 21 4.85 32.35 -5.03
N ARG A 22 5.08 31.22 -5.70
CA ARG A 22 6.22 31.05 -6.60
C ARG A 22 6.20 32.06 -7.75
N ALA A 23 5.03 32.30 -8.35
CA ALA A 23 4.87 33.19 -9.49
C ALA A 23 5.04 34.69 -9.13
N ARG A 24 4.61 35.10 -7.93
CA ARG A 24 4.59 36.51 -7.53
C ARG A 24 5.72 36.92 -6.59
N ALA A 25 6.23 36.00 -5.78
CA ALA A 25 7.23 36.28 -4.75
C ALA A 25 8.14 35.06 -4.51
N PRO A 26 8.99 34.67 -5.48
CA PRO A 26 9.76 33.43 -5.42
C PRO A 26 10.70 33.34 -4.21
N ALA A 27 11.34 34.45 -3.81
CA ALA A 27 12.20 34.48 -2.62
C ALA A 27 11.40 34.21 -1.33
N LEU A 28 10.28 34.93 -1.13
CA LEU A 28 9.39 34.73 0.00
C LEU A 28 8.79 33.31 0.03
N ALA A 29 8.45 32.77 -1.14
CA ALA A 29 7.94 31.42 -1.27
C ALA A 29 8.98 30.38 -0.83
N ALA A 30 10.25 30.55 -1.24
CA ALA A 30 11.34 29.68 -0.82
C ALA A 30 11.57 29.75 0.69
N ASP A 31 11.59 30.95 1.27
CA ASP A 31 11.72 31.14 2.72
C ASP A 31 10.54 30.51 3.49
N ALA A 32 9.31 30.67 2.99
CA ALA A 32 8.14 30.04 3.58
C ALA A 32 8.23 28.51 3.57
N VAL A 33 8.82 27.90 2.54
CA VAL A 33 9.05 26.45 2.52
C VAL A 33 9.98 26.00 3.64
N VAL A 34 11.04 26.76 3.94
CA VAL A 34 11.98 26.42 5.03
C VAL A 34 11.28 26.31 6.37
N TRP A 35 10.31 27.20 6.66
CA TRP A 35 9.57 27.20 7.92
C TRP A 35 8.39 26.22 7.95
N LEU A 36 7.70 26.05 6.82
CA LEU A 36 6.52 25.19 6.75
C LEU A 36 6.88 23.71 6.59
N GLU A 37 7.93 23.37 5.84
CA GLU A 37 8.30 21.98 5.56
C GLU A 37 8.54 21.13 6.82
N PRO A 38 9.20 21.63 7.89
CA PRO A 38 9.29 20.92 9.16
C PRO A 38 7.92 20.51 9.75
N MET A 39 6.88 21.33 9.59
CA MET A 39 5.52 21.03 10.08
C MET A 39 4.89 19.89 9.27
N GLY A 40 5.09 19.89 7.95
CA GLY A 40 4.67 18.79 7.08
C GLY A 40 5.42 17.49 7.41
N ARG A 41 6.72 17.58 7.69
CA ARG A 41 7.56 16.44 8.12
C ARG A 41 7.13 15.91 9.48
N LEU A 42 6.82 16.79 10.44
CA LEU A 42 6.31 16.40 11.75
C LEU A 42 5.02 15.60 11.64
N TRP A 43 4.08 16.05 10.80
CA TRP A 43 2.84 15.31 10.53
C TRP A 43 3.11 13.93 9.90
N VAL A 44 4.03 13.84 8.93
CA VAL A 44 4.44 12.55 8.35
C VAL A 44 5.10 11.65 9.38
N ASN A 45 5.98 12.19 10.23
CA ASN A 45 6.65 11.43 11.29
C ASN A 45 5.66 10.91 12.33
N ALA A 46 4.62 11.68 12.66
CA ALA A 46 3.55 11.23 13.53
C ALA A 46 2.80 10.02 12.94
N LEU A 47 2.56 9.98 11.63
CA LEU A 47 2.05 8.78 10.95
C LEU A 47 3.05 7.62 11.00
N ARG A 48 4.34 7.88 10.71
CA ARG A 48 5.42 6.85 10.74
C ARG A 48 5.54 6.17 12.10
N MET A 49 5.46 6.95 13.17
CA MET A 49 5.60 6.47 14.55
C MET A 49 4.56 5.41 14.90
N THR A 50 3.35 5.52 14.36
CA THR A 50 2.25 4.57 14.63
C THR A 50 2.39 3.25 13.87
N VAL A 51 3.24 3.18 12.84
CA VAL A 51 3.31 2.02 11.94
C VAL A 51 3.80 0.79 12.67
N VAL A 52 4.99 0.82 13.25
CA VAL A 52 5.61 -0.37 13.87
C VAL A 52 4.73 -0.97 14.97
N PRO A 53 4.21 -0.20 15.96
CA PRO A 53 3.36 -0.76 17.00
C PRO A 53 2.08 -1.39 16.43
N LEU A 54 1.49 -0.76 15.40
CA LEU A 54 0.30 -1.28 14.74
C LEU A 54 0.59 -2.58 13.99
N VAL A 55 1.65 -2.62 13.19
CA VAL A 55 2.05 -3.82 12.41
C VAL A 55 2.34 -4.99 13.34
N VAL A 56 3.21 -4.76 14.34
CA VAL A 56 3.61 -5.82 15.27
C VAL A 56 2.41 -6.33 16.05
N GLY A 57 1.65 -5.42 16.67
CA GLY A 57 0.52 -5.81 17.51
C GLY A 57 -0.61 -6.46 16.72
N SER A 58 -0.91 -5.96 15.52
CA SER A 58 -1.96 -6.54 14.68
C SER A 58 -1.60 -7.91 14.12
N ILE A 59 -0.34 -8.15 13.73
CA ILE A 59 0.11 -9.48 13.27
C ILE A 59 0.04 -10.49 14.42
N VAL A 60 0.55 -10.12 15.60
CA VAL A 60 0.51 -11.01 16.76
C VAL A 60 -0.94 -11.31 17.16
N ALA A 61 -1.81 -10.30 17.22
CA ALA A 61 -3.24 -10.49 17.46
C ALA A 61 -3.89 -11.43 16.44
N ALA A 62 -3.56 -11.26 15.16
CA ALA A 62 -4.13 -12.02 14.06
C ALA A 62 -3.68 -13.49 14.03
N VAL A 63 -2.44 -13.78 14.43
CA VAL A 63 -1.83 -15.12 14.34
C VAL A 63 -1.91 -15.89 15.65
N ALA A 64 -1.76 -15.20 16.79
CA ALA A 64 -1.67 -15.79 18.11
C ALA A 64 -2.85 -15.46 19.03
N GLY A 65 -3.75 -14.55 18.62
CA GLY A 65 -4.91 -14.17 19.41
C GLY A 65 -5.97 -15.27 19.53
N GLU A 66 -6.86 -15.13 20.51
CA GLU A 66 -7.92 -16.10 20.80
C GLU A 66 -8.89 -16.32 19.63
N ARG A 67 -8.98 -15.34 18.73
CA ARG A 67 -9.83 -15.36 17.52
C ARG A 67 -9.05 -15.79 16.27
N ALA A 68 -7.81 -16.26 16.43
CA ALA A 68 -7.01 -16.73 15.31
C ALA A 68 -7.65 -17.98 14.68
N PRO A 69 -7.68 -18.09 13.34
CA PRO A 69 -8.21 -19.27 12.67
C PRO A 69 -7.50 -20.55 13.13
N SER A 70 -8.23 -21.67 13.24
CA SER A 70 -7.62 -22.98 13.53
C SER A 70 -6.50 -23.34 12.52
N ASN A 71 -6.63 -22.87 11.27
CA ASN A 71 -5.68 -23.06 10.17
C ASN A 71 -4.94 -21.77 9.72
N VAL A 72 -4.41 -20.97 10.66
CA VAL A 72 -3.63 -19.74 10.35
C VAL A 72 -2.56 -19.94 9.27
N GLY A 73 -1.85 -21.07 9.26
CA GLY A 73 -0.80 -21.33 8.26
C GLY A 73 -1.33 -21.35 6.82
N ARG A 74 -2.47 -22.02 6.59
CA ARG A 74 -3.11 -22.09 5.27
C ARG A 74 -3.70 -20.73 4.87
N TRP A 75 -4.29 -20.01 5.83
CA TRP A 75 -4.78 -18.65 5.63
C TRP A 75 -3.65 -17.69 5.21
N GLY A 76 -2.55 -17.68 5.97
CA GLY A 76 -1.38 -16.87 5.65
C GLY A 76 -0.80 -17.19 4.27
N ALA A 77 -0.63 -18.48 3.95
CA ALA A 77 -0.13 -18.91 2.64
C ALA A 77 -1.03 -18.43 1.49
N ARG A 78 -2.36 -18.56 1.64
CA ARG A 78 -3.32 -18.10 0.62
C ARG A 78 -3.25 -16.58 0.43
N VAL A 79 -3.16 -15.80 1.51
CA VAL A 79 -3.01 -14.34 1.46
C VAL A 79 -1.71 -13.95 0.78
N VAL A 80 -0.59 -14.61 1.10
CA VAL A 80 0.71 -14.37 0.45
C VAL A 80 0.64 -14.65 -1.04
N VAL A 81 0.03 -15.76 -1.47
CA VAL A 81 -0.16 -16.08 -2.90
C VAL A 81 -0.93 -14.98 -3.61
N TRP A 82 -2.01 -14.47 -3.00
CA TRP A 82 -2.77 -13.35 -3.56
C TRP A 82 -1.95 -12.05 -3.61
N PHE A 83 -1.21 -11.72 -2.55
CA PHE A 83 -0.37 -10.53 -2.54
C PHE A 83 0.69 -10.58 -3.62
N VAL A 84 1.43 -11.69 -3.73
CA VAL A 84 2.45 -11.91 -4.76
C VAL A 84 1.82 -11.89 -6.14
N GLY A 85 0.70 -12.58 -6.36
CA GLY A 85 0.04 -12.63 -7.66
C GLY A 85 -0.42 -11.25 -8.14
N VAL A 86 -1.06 -10.46 -7.28
CA VAL A 86 -1.51 -9.11 -7.64
C VAL A 86 -0.33 -8.15 -7.84
N VAL A 87 0.69 -8.19 -6.98
CA VAL A 87 1.90 -7.35 -7.15
C VAL A 87 2.62 -7.73 -8.45
N ALA A 88 2.80 -9.01 -8.74
CA ALA A 88 3.43 -9.47 -9.97
C ALA A 88 2.65 -9.01 -11.21
N ALA A 89 1.32 -9.16 -11.22
CA ALA A 89 0.48 -8.70 -12.31
C ALA A 89 0.56 -7.18 -12.51
N ALA A 90 0.47 -6.40 -11.42
CA ALA A 90 0.59 -4.95 -11.48
C ALA A 90 1.97 -4.50 -11.99
N THR A 91 3.02 -5.23 -11.61
CA THR A 91 4.39 -4.93 -12.00
C THR A 91 4.67 -5.26 -13.46
N VAL A 92 4.22 -6.42 -13.95
CA VAL A 92 4.28 -6.76 -15.37
C VAL A 92 3.54 -5.72 -16.19
N ALA A 93 2.32 -5.35 -15.79
CA ALA A 93 1.54 -4.33 -16.46
C ALA A 93 2.26 -2.97 -16.49
N GLY A 94 2.82 -2.54 -15.35
CA GLY A 94 3.58 -1.28 -15.23
C GLY A 94 4.83 -1.26 -16.11
N THR A 95 5.56 -2.38 -16.17
CA THR A 95 6.73 -2.54 -17.05
C THR A 95 6.35 -2.48 -18.53
N LEU A 96 5.29 -3.19 -18.94
CA LEU A 96 4.83 -3.19 -20.33
C LEU A 96 4.34 -1.81 -20.77
N VAL A 97 3.51 -1.17 -19.93
CA VAL A 97 3.03 0.18 -20.19
C VAL A 97 4.18 1.18 -20.20
N GLY A 98 5.15 1.07 -19.28
CA GLY A 98 6.34 1.92 -19.27
C GLY A 98 7.16 1.80 -20.54
N ALA A 99 7.41 0.57 -21.00
CA ALA A 99 8.19 0.31 -22.22
C ALA A 99 7.57 0.93 -23.47
N VAL A 100 6.23 0.98 -23.55
CA VAL A 100 5.47 1.50 -24.70
C VAL A 100 5.16 2.99 -24.55
N ALA A 101 4.56 3.39 -23.43
CA ALA A 101 4.07 4.74 -23.22
C ALA A 101 5.21 5.75 -22.97
N ALA A 102 6.28 5.38 -22.28
CA ALA A 102 7.41 6.30 -22.08
C ALA A 102 8.08 6.68 -23.42
N ARG A 103 8.00 5.83 -24.46
CA ARG A 103 8.44 6.16 -25.82
C ARG A 103 7.63 7.27 -26.49
N ARG A 104 6.37 7.46 -26.10
CA ARG A 104 5.45 8.37 -26.79
C ARG A 104 5.26 9.68 -26.05
N TRP A 105 5.29 9.66 -24.72
CA TRP A 105 4.94 10.80 -23.88
C TRP A 105 6.15 11.58 -23.34
N VAL A 106 7.34 10.97 -23.25
CA VAL A 106 8.55 11.62 -22.68
C VAL A 106 9.42 12.30 -23.75
N VAL A 107 9.16 12.04 -25.04
CA VAL A 107 9.96 12.55 -26.18
C VAL A 107 9.95 14.07 -26.29
N ALA A 108 8.94 14.76 -25.77
CA ALA A 108 8.89 16.23 -25.75
C ALA A 108 9.80 16.88 -24.70
N ALA A 109 10.31 16.11 -23.72
CA ALA A 109 11.17 16.59 -22.63
C ALA A 109 12.61 16.07 -22.71
N ALA A 110 12.87 15.08 -23.56
CA ALA A 110 14.18 14.52 -23.79
C ALA A 110 15.11 15.61 -24.37
N GLY A 111 16.13 15.99 -23.60
CA GLY A 111 17.08 17.06 -23.96
C GLY A 111 16.90 18.39 -23.20
N ALA A 112 15.78 18.58 -22.47
CA ALA A 112 15.55 19.80 -21.67
C ALA A 112 16.26 19.75 -20.30
N VAL A 113 16.60 18.55 -19.84
CA VAL A 113 17.32 18.29 -18.58
C VAL A 113 18.66 17.71 -19.00
N GLY A 114 19.77 18.42 -18.74
CA GLY A 114 21.10 17.93 -19.13
C GLY A 114 21.29 16.49 -18.67
N ALA A 115 21.73 15.61 -19.57
CA ALA A 115 21.87 14.18 -19.27
C ALA A 115 23.05 13.96 -18.31
N PRO A 116 22.82 13.55 -17.06
CA PRO A 116 23.92 13.13 -16.20
C PRO A 116 24.56 11.86 -16.77
N ALA A 117 25.83 11.60 -16.42
CA ALA A 117 26.48 10.36 -16.80
C ALA A 117 25.65 9.16 -16.28
N PRO A 118 25.51 8.07 -17.07
CA PRO A 118 24.83 6.86 -16.63
C PRO A 118 25.37 6.37 -15.28
N ALA A 119 24.49 5.91 -14.40
CA ALA A 119 24.93 5.36 -13.13
C ALA A 119 25.66 4.03 -13.38
N PRO A 120 26.73 3.72 -12.60
CA PRO A 120 27.31 2.39 -12.59
C PRO A 120 26.23 1.36 -12.30
N ARG A 121 26.12 0.34 -13.16
CA ARG A 121 25.15 -0.74 -12.96
C ARG A 121 25.59 -1.57 -11.75
N VAL A 122 24.80 -1.54 -10.69
CA VAL A 122 25.01 -2.38 -9.51
C VAL A 122 24.19 -3.64 -9.68
N GLY A 123 24.85 -4.80 -9.72
CA GLY A 123 24.18 -6.09 -9.82
C GLY A 123 23.33 -6.35 -8.58
N TRP A 124 22.14 -6.93 -8.78
CA TRP A 124 21.31 -7.38 -7.66
C TRP A 124 21.82 -8.72 -7.13
N SER A 125 22.13 -8.77 -5.84
CA SER A 125 22.53 -10.00 -5.16
C SER A 125 21.30 -10.72 -4.60
N TRP A 126 20.96 -11.86 -5.21
CA TRP A 126 19.91 -12.73 -4.70
C TRP A 126 20.24 -13.28 -3.30
N GLY A 127 21.52 -13.57 -3.06
CA GLY A 127 22.00 -14.02 -1.75
C GLY A 127 21.74 -13.00 -0.65
N ASP A 128 22.07 -11.73 -0.92
CA ASP A 128 21.88 -10.63 0.04
C ASP A 128 20.40 -10.31 0.25
N TRP A 129 19.57 -10.44 -0.79
CA TRP A 129 18.13 -10.26 -0.62
C TRP A 129 17.50 -11.36 0.23
N VAL A 130 17.86 -12.63 -0.01
CA VAL A 130 17.36 -13.77 0.77
C VAL A 130 17.85 -13.69 2.22
N SER A 131 19.14 -13.41 2.44
CA SER A 131 19.69 -13.24 3.79
C SER A 131 19.06 -12.04 4.51
N GLY A 132 18.69 -11.00 3.76
CA GLY A 132 17.98 -9.82 4.27
C GLY A 132 16.52 -10.06 4.67
N LEU A 133 15.90 -11.21 4.34
CA LEU A 133 14.51 -11.51 4.72
C LEU A 133 14.33 -11.71 6.23
N LEU A 134 15.36 -12.19 6.92
CA LEU A 134 15.35 -12.36 8.37
C LEU A 134 16.41 -11.44 8.99
N PRO A 135 16.01 -10.46 9.80
CA PRO A 135 16.96 -9.53 10.38
C PRO A 135 17.68 -10.19 11.57
N ALA A 136 18.97 -9.88 11.74
CA ALA A 136 19.71 -10.27 12.94
C ALA A 136 19.14 -9.62 14.22
N SER A 137 18.51 -8.44 14.06
CA SER A 137 17.83 -7.71 15.14
C SER A 137 16.47 -7.19 14.67
N TRP A 138 15.41 -7.72 15.26
CA TRP A 138 14.03 -7.26 15.04
C TRP A 138 13.82 -5.79 15.41
N LEU A 139 14.46 -5.32 16.48
CA LEU A 139 14.34 -3.93 16.95
C LEU A 139 15.04 -2.97 15.98
N GLN A 140 16.17 -3.38 15.41
CA GLN A 140 16.85 -2.61 14.37
C GLN A 140 16.01 -2.56 13.09
N ALA A 141 15.45 -3.69 12.66
CA ALA A 141 14.55 -3.73 11.50
C ALA A 141 13.33 -2.80 11.67
N ALA A 142 12.77 -2.74 12.89
CA ALA A 142 11.72 -1.80 13.23
C ALA A 142 12.18 -0.33 13.17
N ALA A 143 13.36 -0.03 13.73
CA ALA A 143 13.91 1.33 13.75
C ALA A 143 14.23 1.86 12.34
N GLU A 144 14.74 1.00 11.46
CA GLU A 144 15.11 1.33 10.09
C GLU A 144 13.90 1.30 9.12
N GLY A 145 12.73 0.86 9.58
CA GLY A 145 11.54 0.73 8.74
C GLY A 145 11.64 -0.40 7.72
N ALA A 146 12.46 -1.42 7.99
CA ALA A 146 12.58 -2.62 7.19
C ALA A 146 11.33 -3.50 7.37
N MET A 147 10.26 -3.16 6.62
CA MET A 147 8.93 -3.74 6.84
C MET A 147 8.84 -5.23 6.53
N ILE A 148 9.47 -5.73 5.45
CA ILE A 148 9.45 -7.17 5.13
C ILE A 148 10.13 -7.98 6.26
N PRO A 149 11.38 -7.66 6.66
CA PRO A 149 12.03 -8.36 7.77
C PRO A 149 11.23 -8.28 9.07
N LEU A 150 10.67 -7.11 9.38
CA LEU A 150 9.83 -6.91 10.57
C LEU A 150 8.58 -7.79 10.55
N VAL A 151 7.86 -7.85 9.43
CA VAL A 151 6.65 -8.68 9.28
C VAL A 151 6.99 -10.16 9.38
N LEU A 152 8.05 -10.62 8.72
CA LEU A 152 8.47 -12.03 8.79
C LEU A 152 8.89 -12.43 10.20
N ALA A 153 9.72 -11.61 10.85
CA ALA A 153 10.12 -11.84 12.25
C ALA A 153 8.90 -11.85 13.18
N THR A 154 7.96 -10.91 13.00
CA THR A 154 6.73 -10.84 13.81
C THR A 154 5.83 -12.05 13.58
N LEU A 155 5.69 -12.54 12.34
CA LEU A 155 4.92 -13.73 12.03
C LEU A 155 5.51 -14.98 12.70
N LEU A 156 6.83 -15.16 12.62
CA LEU A 156 7.53 -16.26 13.29
C LEU A 156 7.37 -16.17 14.81
N PHE A 157 7.53 -14.97 15.38
CA PHE A 157 7.30 -14.71 16.79
C PHE A 157 5.87 -15.05 17.21
N ALA A 158 4.86 -14.61 16.46
CA ALA A 158 3.47 -14.90 16.75
C ALA A 158 3.16 -16.41 16.67
N LEU A 159 3.72 -17.13 15.69
CA LEU A 159 3.60 -18.58 15.60
C LEU A 159 4.26 -19.31 16.78
N ALA A 160 5.42 -18.83 17.22
CA ALA A 160 6.09 -19.36 18.41
C ALA A 160 5.29 -19.09 19.69
N LEU A 161 4.70 -17.89 19.81
CA LEU A 161 3.92 -17.47 20.97
C LEU A 161 2.71 -18.37 21.24
N ARG A 162 2.13 -18.99 20.20
CA ARG A 162 1.05 -19.99 20.33
C ARG A 162 1.45 -21.25 21.12
N ARG A 163 2.75 -21.51 21.26
CA ARG A 163 3.29 -22.68 21.98
C ARG A 163 3.78 -22.34 23.38
N VAL A 164 3.63 -21.09 23.82
CA VAL A 164 4.07 -20.62 25.14
C VAL A 164 2.86 -20.59 26.07
N GLU A 165 2.97 -21.19 27.27
CA GLU A 165 1.86 -21.33 28.24
C GLU A 165 1.23 -19.99 28.62
N ASP A 166 2.04 -18.95 28.85
CA ASP A 166 1.57 -17.58 29.17
C ASP A 166 1.51 -16.63 27.95
N GLY A 167 1.52 -17.17 26.74
CA GLY A 167 1.55 -16.38 25.50
C GLY A 167 0.38 -15.39 25.38
N ALA A 168 -0.79 -15.73 25.94
CA ALA A 168 -2.00 -14.90 25.88
C ALA A 168 -1.82 -13.52 26.54
N ALA A 169 -0.99 -13.40 27.59
CA ALA A 169 -0.73 -12.11 28.23
C ALA A 169 0.01 -11.16 27.28
N VAL A 170 1.00 -11.68 26.55
CA VAL A 170 1.78 -10.92 25.55
C VAL A 170 0.90 -10.53 24.37
N VAL A 171 0.03 -11.43 23.90
CA VAL A 171 -0.96 -11.10 22.85
C VAL A 171 -1.84 -9.94 23.30
N ARG A 172 -2.45 -10.01 24.49
CA ARG A 172 -3.32 -8.92 25.00
C ARG A 172 -2.59 -7.59 25.15
N PHE A 173 -1.33 -7.61 25.61
CA PHE A 173 -0.50 -6.41 25.68
C PHE A 173 -0.31 -5.80 24.29
N LEU A 174 0.10 -6.60 23.31
CA LEU A 174 0.35 -6.15 21.94
C LEU A 174 -0.92 -5.71 21.21
N GLU A 175 -2.06 -6.35 21.47
CA GLU A 175 -3.38 -5.90 21.02
C GLU A 175 -3.71 -4.51 21.57
N THR A 176 -3.44 -4.29 22.86
CA THR A 176 -3.68 -2.99 23.52
C THR A 176 -2.76 -1.91 22.94
N VAL A 177 -1.50 -2.25 22.67
CA VAL A 177 -0.55 -1.35 21.99
C VAL A 177 -1.02 -1.00 20.58
N ALA A 178 -1.51 -1.97 19.81
CA ALA A 178 -2.07 -1.71 18.48
C ALA A 178 -3.33 -0.84 18.55
N ALA A 179 -4.21 -1.07 19.53
CA ALA A 179 -5.40 -0.24 19.76
C ALA A 179 -5.02 1.22 20.12
N ALA A 180 -4.03 1.41 20.98
CA ALA A 180 -3.50 2.74 21.30
C ALA A 180 -2.87 3.41 20.05
N ALA A 181 -2.14 2.65 19.24
CA ALA A 181 -1.59 3.13 17.98
C ALA A 181 -2.68 3.55 16.98
N LEU A 182 -3.81 2.84 16.94
CA LEU A 182 -4.99 3.25 16.16
C LEU A 182 -5.58 4.58 16.65
N GLU A 183 -5.64 4.82 17.96
CA GLU A 183 -6.09 6.12 18.47
C GLU A 183 -5.12 7.26 18.09
N LEU A 184 -3.81 7.02 18.17
CA LEU A 184 -2.82 7.97 17.67
C LEU A 184 -3.03 8.27 16.18
N VAL A 185 -3.27 7.25 15.36
CA VAL A 185 -3.61 7.42 13.94
C VAL A 185 -4.83 8.33 13.77
N ARG A 186 -5.89 8.13 14.57
CA ARG A 186 -7.09 8.98 14.51
C ARG A 186 -6.77 10.45 14.78
N TRP A 187 -5.93 10.74 15.77
CA TRP A 187 -5.50 12.12 16.08
C TRP A 187 -4.66 12.73 14.96
N VAL A 188 -3.69 11.98 14.42
CA VAL A 188 -2.84 12.45 13.33
C VAL A 188 -3.64 12.68 12.04
N VAL A 189 -4.66 11.86 11.79
CA VAL A 189 -5.59 12.02 10.66
C VAL A 189 -6.49 13.26 10.81
N LEU A 190 -6.88 13.65 12.03
CA LEU A 190 -7.60 14.90 12.27
C LEU A 190 -6.75 16.14 11.91
N ALA A 191 -5.43 16.06 12.07
CA ALA A 191 -4.47 17.09 11.67
C ALA A 191 -4.13 17.07 10.16
N ALA A 192 -4.58 16.06 9.41
CA ALA A 192 -4.25 15.87 8.00
C ALA A 192 -4.54 17.10 7.10
N PRO A 193 -5.63 17.87 7.24
CA PRO A 193 -5.88 19.01 6.37
C PRO A 193 -4.75 20.05 6.37
N VAL A 194 -4.14 20.29 7.54
CA VAL A 194 -3.03 21.25 7.70
C VAL A 194 -1.73 20.65 7.17
N GLY A 195 -1.41 19.42 7.58
CA GLY A 195 -0.20 18.73 7.13
C GLY A 195 -0.15 18.58 5.60
N VAL A 196 -1.28 18.25 4.98
CA VAL A 196 -1.42 18.11 3.53
C VAL A 196 -1.32 19.46 2.82
N ALA A 197 -1.90 20.53 3.36
CA ALA A 197 -1.79 21.88 2.78
C ALA A 197 -0.34 22.37 2.75
N VAL A 198 0.40 22.19 3.86
CA VAL A 198 1.81 22.54 3.99
C VAL A 198 2.68 21.77 2.99
N LEU A 199 2.46 20.45 2.87
CA LEU A 199 3.18 19.63 1.91
C LEU A 199 2.85 20.01 0.46
N GLY A 200 1.57 20.31 0.16
CA GLY A 200 1.13 20.78 -1.15
C GLY A 200 1.76 22.13 -1.53
N PHE A 201 1.86 23.06 -0.58
CA PHE A 201 2.54 24.34 -0.77
C PHE A 201 4.02 24.15 -1.15
N GLY A 202 4.77 23.39 -0.35
CA GLY A 202 6.20 23.17 -0.62
C GLY A 202 6.46 22.44 -1.94
N LEU A 203 5.54 21.57 -2.35
CA LEU A 203 5.57 20.94 -3.67
C LEU A 203 5.47 21.99 -4.79
N ALA A 204 4.40 22.78 -4.77
CA ALA A 204 4.09 23.76 -5.80
C ALA A 204 5.19 24.83 -5.93
N VAL A 205 5.80 25.25 -4.82
CA VAL A 205 6.93 26.17 -4.81
C VAL A 205 8.17 25.56 -5.46
N ARG A 206 8.43 24.25 -5.30
CA ARG A 206 9.63 23.58 -5.86
C ARG A 206 9.50 23.19 -7.32
N THR A 207 8.33 22.76 -7.78
CA THR A 207 8.18 22.21 -9.13
C THR A 207 7.81 23.21 -10.22
N GLY A 208 7.04 24.26 -9.90
CA GLY A 208 6.62 25.28 -10.88
C GLY A 208 5.86 24.72 -12.09
N TRP A 209 5.51 25.59 -13.04
CA TRP A 209 4.78 25.19 -14.26
C TRP A 209 5.68 24.58 -15.35
N ALA A 210 6.98 24.93 -15.38
CA ALA A 210 7.89 24.55 -16.47
C ALA A 210 8.24 23.05 -16.49
N THR A 211 8.25 22.37 -15.34
CA THR A 211 8.49 20.92 -15.23
C THR A 211 7.21 20.10 -15.40
N ALA A 212 6.05 20.77 -15.44
CA ALA A 212 4.73 20.12 -15.45
C ALA A 212 4.46 19.37 -16.76
N GLY A 213 4.93 19.85 -17.92
CA GLY A 213 4.73 19.17 -19.20
C GLY A 213 5.52 17.86 -19.33
N ALA A 214 6.77 17.85 -18.88
CA ALA A 214 7.67 16.69 -18.95
C ALA A 214 7.23 15.53 -18.04
N LEU A 215 6.72 15.85 -16.85
CA LEU A 215 6.28 14.88 -15.87
C LEU A 215 4.76 14.62 -15.88
N ALA A 216 3.98 15.41 -16.62
CA ALA A 216 2.54 15.16 -16.81
C ALA A 216 2.27 13.77 -17.37
N GLY A 217 3.10 13.32 -18.33
CA GLY A 217 3.02 11.96 -18.87
C GLY A 217 3.19 10.90 -17.77
N TYR A 218 4.20 11.07 -16.91
CA TYR A 218 4.41 10.17 -15.76
C TYR A 218 3.23 10.21 -14.77
N VAL A 219 2.77 11.41 -14.40
CA VAL A 219 1.63 11.58 -13.49
C VAL A 219 0.39 10.91 -14.04
N ALA A 220 0.08 11.12 -15.32
CA ALA A 220 -1.06 10.50 -15.99
C ALA A 220 -0.94 8.98 -16.05
N MET A 221 0.21 8.42 -16.40
CA MET A 221 0.44 6.96 -16.45
C MET A 221 0.27 6.32 -15.06
N VAL A 222 0.84 6.92 -14.03
CA VAL A 222 0.73 6.39 -12.66
C VAL A 222 -0.70 6.51 -12.13
N ALA A 223 -1.34 7.67 -12.29
CA ALA A 223 -2.71 7.89 -11.82
C ALA A 223 -3.71 6.98 -12.55
N SER A 224 -3.68 6.95 -13.89
CA SER A 224 -4.59 6.11 -14.69
C SER A 224 -4.43 4.63 -14.39
N GLY A 225 -3.19 4.13 -14.28
CA GLY A 225 -2.97 2.73 -13.94
C GLY A 225 -3.33 2.39 -12.50
N SER A 226 -3.17 3.33 -11.56
CA SER A 226 -3.67 3.15 -10.19
C SER A 226 -5.20 3.06 -10.17
N VAL A 227 -5.89 3.88 -10.96
CA VAL A 227 -7.35 3.81 -11.13
C VAL A 227 -7.77 2.50 -11.78
N ALA A 228 -7.07 2.07 -12.84
CA ALA A 228 -7.34 0.79 -13.50
C ALA A 228 -7.13 -0.41 -12.55
N LEU A 229 -6.05 -0.40 -11.77
CA LEU A 229 -5.77 -1.39 -10.75
C LEU A 229 -6.86 -1.38 -9.67
N ALA A 230 -7.25 -0.21 -9.16
CA ALA A 230 -8.34 -0.08 -8.20
C ALA A 230 -9.66 -0.61 -8.76
N PHE A 231 -9.94 -0.36 -10.03
CA PHE A 231 -11.14 -0.88 -10.71
C PHE A 231 -11.12 -2.41 -10.77
N VAL A 232 -10.02 -3.02 -11.24
CA VAL A 232 -9.87 -4.48 -11.28
C VAL A 232 -10.01 -5.10 -9.88
N LEU A 233 -9.40 -4.49 -8.87
CA LEU A 233 -9.49 -4.95 -7.48
C LEU A 233 -10.90 -4.75 -6.89
N THR A 234 -11.61 -3.70 -7.28
CA THR A 234 -13.03 -3.51 -6.93
C THR A 234 -13.88 -4.62 -7.53
N LEU A 235 -13.67 -4.97 -8.80
CA LEU A 235 -14.38 -6.08 -9.45
C LEU A 235 -14.10 -7.42 -8.75
N LEU A 236 -12.85 -7.67 -8.38
CA LEU A 236 -12.45 -8.86 -7.63
C LEU A 236 -13.13 -8.91 -6.25
N GLY A 237 -13.03 -7.82 -5.49
CA GLY A 237 -13.56 -7.71 -4.13
C GLY A 237 -15.09 -7.83 -4.09
N ALA A 238 -15.80 -7.12 -4.95
CA ALA A 238 -17.26 -7.18 -5.03
C ALA A 238 -17.76 -8.58 -5.39
N ARG A 239 -17.11 -9.26 -6.35
CA ARG A 239 -17.43 -10.66 -6.69
C ARG A 239 -17.13 -11.60 -5.53
N ALA A 240 -16.00 -11.43 -4.85
CA ALA A 240 -15.64 -12.25 -3.70
C ALA A 240 -16.62 -12.07 -2.53
N ALA A 241 -17.02 -10.83 -2.24
CA ALA A 241 -17.99 -10.50 -1.20
C ALA A 241 -19.45 -10.83 -1.56
N ARG A 242 -19.72 -11.27 -2.80
CA ARG A 242 -21.09 -11.51 -3.33
C ARG A 242 -22.01 -10.30 -3.15
N ARG A 243 -21.47 -9.09 -3.36
CA ARG A 243 -22.23 -7.83 -3.30
C ARG A 243 -22.25 -7.14 -4.66
N PRO A 244 -23.33 -6.43 -5.01
CA PRO A 244 -23.35 -5.64 -6.22
C PRO A 244 -22.28 -4.53 -6.15
N LEU A 245 -21.76 -4.14 -7.31
CA LEU A 245 -20.65 -3.17 -7.40
C LEU A 245 -20.97 -1.86 -6.68
N CYS A 246 -22.19 -1.34 -6.82
CA CYS A 246 -22.62 -0.11 -6.17
C CYS A 246 -22.57 -0.20 -4.63
N THR A 247 -22.97 -1.33 -4.05
CA THR A 247 -22.91 -1.52 -2.59
C THR A 247 -21.47 -1.65 -2.11
N TRP A 248 -20.63 -2.37 -2.85
CA TRP A 248 -19.20 -2.49 -2.54
C TRP A 248 -18.50 -1.13 -2.56
N THR A 249 -18.69 -0.35 -3.63
CA THR A 249 -18.05 0.97 -3.76
C THR A 249 -18.59 1.97 -2.75
N ALA A 250 -19.91 1.99 -2.50
CA ALA A 250 -20.50 2.85 -1.48
C ALA A 250 -19.98 2.54 -0.07
N ALA A 251 -19.73 1.26 0.25
CA ALA A 251 -19.16 0.86 1.53
C ALA A 251 -17.70 1.32 1.69
N LEU A 252 -16.88 1.23 0.64
CA LEU A 252 -15.46 1.62 0.67
C LEU A 252 -15.22 3.13 0.53
N LEU A 253 -16.21 3.90 0.05
CA LEU A 253 -16.07 5.32 -0.22
C LEU A 253 -15.47 6.13 0.95
N PRO A 254 -15.87 5.94 2.23
CA PRO A 254 -15.24 6.65 3.34
C PRO A 254 -13.75 6.33 3.49
N ALA A 255 -13.37 5.05 3.34
CA ALA A 255 -11.98 4.62 3.45
C ALA A 255 -11.14 5.12 2.27
N TRP A 256 -11.67 5.14 1.05
CA TRP A 256 -11.02 5.77 -0.11
C TRP A 256 -10.82 7.26 0.09
N ALA A 257 -11.81 7.94 0.66
CA ALA A 257 -11.72 9.36 0.93
C ALA A 257 -10.61 9.66 1.95
N VAL A 258 -10.46 8.83 2.99
CA VAL A 258 -9.32 8.89 3.94
C VAL A 258 -8.00 8.51 3.26
N ALA A 259 -7.98 7.48 2.41
CA ALA A 259 -6.79 7.03 1.67
C ALA A 259 -6.22 8.14 0.79
N PHE A 260 -7.08 8.76 -0.02
CA PHE A 260 -6.73 9.82 -0.95
C PHE A 260 -6.20 11.05 -0.21
N ALA A 261 -6.87 11.41 0.88
CA ALA A 261 -6.55 12.53 1.74
C ALA A 261 -5.21 12.37 2.47
N SER A 262 -5.08 11.28 3.23
CA SER A 262 -3.94 11.04 4.11
C SER A 262 -2.71 10.52 3.38
N ARG A 263 -2.89 9.92 2.20
CA ARG A 263 -1.86 9.20 1.47
C ARG A 263 -1.16 8.13 2.32
N SER A 264 -1.92 7.51 3.22
CA SER A 264 -1.46 6.42 4.07
C SER A 264 -2.49 5.30 4.10
N SER A 265 -2.06 4.08 3.80
CA SER A 265 -2.95 2.90 3.91
C SER A 265 -3.32 2.61 5.35
N LEU A 266 -2.42 2.84 6.32
CA LEU A 266 -2.66 2.55 7.73
C LEU A 266 -3.70 3.48 8.34
N ALA A 267 -3.71 4.74 7.90
CA ALA A 267 -4.72 5.72 8.29
C ALA A 267 -6.16 5.28 7.96
N THR A 268 -6.32 4.38 6.98
CA THR A 268 -7.63 3.89 6.56
C THR A 268 -8.12 2.67 7.32
N LEU A 269 -7.26 2.04 8.13
CA LEU A 269 -7.54 0.74 8.74
C LEU A 269 -8.86 0.73 9.53
N PRO A 270 -9.17 1.71 10.40
CA PRO A 270 -10.46 1.74 11.11
C PRO A 270 -11.67 1.83 10.17
N THR A 271 -11.60 2.71 9.16
CA THR A 271 -12.69 2.89 8.19
C THR A 271 -12.87 1.68 7.28
N LEU A 272 -11.79 0.96 7.00
CA LEU A 272 -11.82 -0.22 6.16
C LEU A 272 -12.41 -1.42 6.93
N ILE A 273 -12.04 -1.59 8.21
CA ILE A 273 -12.65 -2.59 9.10
C ILE A 273 -14.16 -2.33 9.22
N ASP A 274 -14.58 -1.09 9.47
CA ASP A 274 -16.01 -0.71 9.53
C ASP A 274 -16.73 -1.03 8.22
N ALA A 275 -16.13 -0.69 7.07
CA ALA A 275 -16.70 -0.96 5.76
C ALA A 275 -16.89 -2.46 5.51
N LEU A 276 -15.88 -3.28 5.82
CA LEU A 276 -15.95 -4.72 5.57
C LEU A 276 -16.86 -5.46 6.56
N GLU A 277 -16.74 -5.17 7.86
CA GLU A 277 -17.50 -5.87 8.90
C GLU A 277 -18.93 -5.36 9.00
N ARG A 278 -19.13 -4.04 9.15
CA ARG A 278 -20.46 -3.48 9.47
C ARG A 278 -21.30 -3.19 8.24
N ARG A 279 -20.69 -2.67 7.17
CA ARG A 279 -21.44 -2.27 5.96
C ARG A 279 -21.61 -3.41 4.96
N LEU A 280 -20.62 -4.27 4.81
CA LEU A 280 -20.65 -5.40 3.88
C LEU A 280 -21.00 -6.74 4.54
N GLY A 281 -20.88 -6.84 5.87
CA GLY A 281 -21.25 -8.02 6.64
C GLY A 281 -20.26 -9.17 6.49
N LEU A 282 -18.98 -8.90 6.24
CA LEU A 282 -17.96 -9.95 6.12
C LEU A 282 -17.61 -10.53 7.51
N PRO A 283 -17.34 -11.85 7.61
CA PRO A 283 -16.85 -12.48 8.84
C PRO A 283 -15.62 -11.76 9.40
N PRO A 284 -15.62 -11.30 10.67
CA PRO A 284 -14.56 -10.44 11.22
C PRO A 284 -13.14 -11.03 11.18
N ALA A 285 -13.00 -12.35 11.18
CA ALA A 285 -11.71 -13.02 11.15
C ALA A 285 -10.85 -12.62 9.94
N ALA A 286 -11.45 -12.48 8.75
CA ALA A 286 -10.72 -12.16 7.53
C ALA A 286 -10.27 -10.69 7.44
N PRO A 287 -11.14 -9.68 7.59
CA PRO A 287 -10.71 -8.28 7.66
C PRO A 287 -9.66 -8.03 8.74
N ARG A 288 -9.82 -8.58 9.95
CA ARG A 288 -8.88 -8.34 11.06
C ARG A 288 -7.52 -8.98 10.86
N PHE A 289 -7.46 -10.10 10.12
CA PHE A 289 -6.19 -10.72 9.74
C PHE A 289 -5.53 -10.02 8.55
N VAL A 290 -6.27 -9.83 7.45
CA VAL A 290 -5.69 -9.41 6.17
C VAL A 290 -5.37 -7.93 6.14
N LEU A 291 -6.21 -7.06 6.70
CA LEU A 291 -6.08 -5.61 6.51
C LEU A 291 -4.83 -5.03 7.18
N PRO A 292 -4.45 -5.40 8.41
CA PRO A 292 -3.25 -4.85 9.03
C PRO A 292 -1.96 -5.31 8.36
N VAL A 293 -1.89 -6.61 7.99
CA VAL A 293 -0.77 -7.16 7.20
C VAL A 293 -0.69 -6.46 5.85
N GLY A 294 -1.83 -6.35 5.15
CA GLY A 294 -1.93 -5.71 3.85
C GLY A 294 -1.51 -4.25 3.87
N ALA A 295 -2.00 -3.47 4.83
CA ALA A 295 -1.65 -2.06 5.00
C ALA A 295 -0.14 -1.82 5.22
N SER A 296 0.57 -2.86 5.65
CA SER A 296 2.00 -2.83 5.96
C SER A 296 2.85 -3.20 4.75
N VAL A 297 2.56 -4.33 4.10
CA VAL A 297 3.44 -4.92 3.06
C VAL A 297 2.79 -5.05 1.68
N PHE A 298 1.46 -5.03 1.56
CA PHE A 298 0.80 -5.25 0.28
C PHE A 298 0.58 -3.93 -0.46
N ARG A 299 1.49 -3.59 -1.39
CA ARG A 299 1.43 -2.35 -2.19
C ARG A 299 1.43 -2.60 -3.70
N PRO A 300 0.34 -3.12 -4.26
CA PRO A 300 0.29 -3.42 -5.69
C PRO A 300 0.43 -2.17 -6.58
N ALA A 301 0.01 -0.99 -6.12
CA ALA A 301 0.21 0.25 -6.87
C ALA A 301 1.69 0.68 -6.94
N SER A 302 2.53 0.25 -6.01
CA SER A 302 3.99 0.44 -6.10
C SER A 302 4.59 -0.42 -7.20
N GLY A 303 4.09 -1.65 -7.38
CA GLY A 303 4.51 -2.54 -8.44
C GLY A 303 4.26 -1.93 -9.82
N TRP A 304 3.14 -1.22 -9.96
CA TRP A 304 2.84 -0.42 -11.16
C TRP A 304 3.75 0.83 -11.31
N MET A 305 3.94 1.59 -10.23
CA MET A 305 4.62 2.90 -10.27
C MET A 305 6.14 2.79 -10.49
N LEU A 306 6.80 1.88 -9.78
CA LEU A 306 8.25 1.73 -9.79
C LEU A 306 8.83 1.53 -11.21
N PRO A 307 8.34 0.59 -12.03
CA PRO A 307 8.86 0.42 -13.39
C PRO A 307 8.51 1.61 -14.29
N LEU A 308 7.34 2.25 -14.12
CA LEU A 308 6.99 3.46 -14.86
C LEU A 308 7.95 4.62 -14.56
N GLY A 309 8.34 4.78 -13.29
CA GLY A 309 9.33 5.78 -12.87
C GLY A 309 10.67 5.53 -13.54
N ALA A 310 11.15 4.29 -13.50
CA ALA A 310 12.40 3.90 -14.14
C ALA A 310 12.39 4.13 -15.67
N TRP A 311 11.32 3.72 -16.35
CA TRP A 311 11.15 3.95 -17.80
C TRP A 311 11.10 5.44 -18.15
N THR A 312 10.43 6.25 -17.33
CA THR A 312 10.33 7.70 -17.52
C THR A 312 11.70 8.34 -17.39
N LEU A 313 12.43 8.05 -16.31
CA LEU A 313 13.75 8.61 -16.06
C LEU A 313 14.78 8.15 -17.09
N ALA A 314 14.76 6.87 -17.48
CA ALA A 314 15.64 6.37 -18.53
C ALA A 314 15.45 7.13 -19.85
N ARG A 315 14.20 7.42 -20.22
CA ARG A 315 13.91 8.21 -21.42
C ARG A 315 14.35 9.66 -21.28
N LEU A 316 14.13 10.25 -20.12
CA LEU A 316 14.52 11.64 -19.84
C LEU A 316 16.04 11.81 -19.91
N TYR A 317 16.80 10.82 -19.44
CA TYR A 317 18.26 10.82 -19.41
C TYR A 317 18.93 10.15 -20.61
N GLY A 318 18.15 9.69 -21.59
CA GLY A 318 18.69 9.01 -22.77
C GLY A 318 19.36 7.66 -22.49
N VAL A 319 19.04 7.01 -21.36
CA VAL A 319 19.54 5.68 -21.01
C VAL A 319 18.75 4.63 -21.80
N PRO A 320 19.39 3.86 -22.69
CA PRO A 320 18.71 2.81 -23.44
C PRO A 320 18.38 1.63 -22.51
N LEU A 321 17.10 1.29 -22.42
CA LEU A 321 16.62 0.10 -21.72
C LEU A 321 16.24 -0.99 -22.71
N GLY A 322 16.88 -2.15 -22.55
CA GLY A 322 16.62 -3.34 -23.35
C GLY A 322 15.56 -4.27 -22.73
N PRO A 323 15.25 -5.41 -23.38
CA PRO A 323 14.36 -6.43 -22.85
C PRO A 323 14.84 -7.04 -21.53
N SER A 324 16.15 -7.20 -21.35
CA SER A 324 16.76 -7.66 -20.10
C SER A 324 16.50 -6.67 -18.96
N ASP A 325 16.67 -5.37 -19.22
CA ASP A 325 16.37 -4.33 -18.24
C ASP A 325 14.88 -4.30 -17.88
N ALA A 326 13.99 -4.55 -18.85
CA ALA A 326 12.55 -4.67 -18.58
C ALA A 326 12.22 -5.83 -17.63
N LEU A 327 12.88 -6.99 -17.80
CA LEU A 327 12.73 -8.13 -16.89
C LEU A 327 13.27 -7.80 -15.50
N THR A 328 14.45 -7.18 -15.40
CA THR A 328 15.02 -6.71 -14.14
C THR A 328 14.08 -5.74 -13.43
N LEU A 329 13.52 -4.76 -14.16
CA LEU A 329 12.52 -3.83 -13.61
C LEU A 329 11.30 -4.57 -13.09
N ALA A 330 10.80 -5.57 -13.81
CA ALA A 330 9.63 -6.32 -13.41
C ALA A 330 9.87 -7.13 -12.12
N ILE A 331 11.00 -7.80 -12.01
CA ILE A 331 11.33 -8.61 -10.83
C ILE A 331 11.61 -7.70 -9.63
N LEU A 332 12.53 -6.74 -9.77
CA LEU A 332 12.94 -5.90 -8.65
C LEU A 332 11.81 -5.00 -8.16
N SER A 333 10.98 -4.48 -9.05
CA SER A 333 9.81 -3.70 -8.62
C SER A 333 8.81 -4.53 -7.83
N ALA A 334 8.62 -5.81 -8.19
CA ALA A 334 7.74 -6.70 -7.43
C ALA A 334 8.30 -6.95 -6.02
N LEU A 335 9.60 -7.20 -5.90
CA LEU A 335 10.27 -7.40 -4.60
C LEU A 335 10.24 -6.13 -3.74
N LEU A 336 10.64 -4.99 -4.31
CA LEU A 336 10.73 -3.72 -3.61
C LEU A 336 9.36 -3.19 -3.18
N SER A 337 8.28 -3.54 -3.89
CA SER A 337 6.92 -3.13 -3.55
C SER A 337 6.50 -3.55 -2.14
N PHE A 338 6.98 -4.70 -1.67
CA PHE A 338 6.70 -5.19 -0.31
C PHE A 338 7.48 -4.42 0.78
N GLY A 339 8.60 -3.79 0.40
CA GLY A 339 9.46 -2.99 1.29
C GLY A 339 9.10 -1.51 1.34
N VAL A 340 8.16 -1.06 0.50
CA VAL A 340 7.72 0.34 0.48
C VAL A 340 7.04 0.66 1.82
N PRO A 341 7.48 1.68 2.57
CA PRO A 341 6.84 2.04 3.84
C PRO A 341 5.50 2.77 3.63
N SER A 342 4.60 2.70 4.62
CA SER A 342 3.18 3.12 4.54
C SER A 342 2.90 4.61 4.68
N ILE A 343 3.74 5.42 4.04
CA ILE A 343 3.88 6.85 4.31
C ILE A 343 4.03 7.64 3.01
N PRO A 344 3.66 8.95 3.03
CA PRO A 344 3.83 9.80 1.86
C PRO A 344 5.26 9.79 1.33
N GLY A 345 5.41 9.60 0.02
CA GLY A 345 6.72 9.53 -0.66
C GLY A 345 7.54 8.25 -0.43
N GLY A 346 7.05 7.29 0.36
CA GLY A 346 7.81 6.09 0.72
C GLY A 346 8.26 5.25 -0.47
N SER A 347 7.46 5.19 -1.53
CA SER A 347 7.74 4.41 -2.74
C SER A 347 8.87 4.95 -3.61
N VAL A 348 9.11 6.27 -3.58
CA VAL A 348 10.17 6.88 -4.39
C VAL A 348 11.53 6.66 -3.73
N LEU A 349 11.56 6.62 -2.38
CA LEU A 349 12.79 6.36 -1.63
C LEU A 349 13.36 4.97 -1.87
N VAL A 350 12.49 3.96 -2.03
CA VAL A 350 12.91 2.58 -2.31
C VAL A 350 13.20 2.31 -3.79
N ALA A 351 13.08 3.31 -4.66
CA ALA A 351 13.34 3.16 -6.09
C ALA A 351 14.84 3.26 -6.45
N ALA A 352 15.71 3.74 -5.55
CA ALA A 352 17.14 3.88 -5.85
C ALA A 352 17.82 2.58 -6.31
N PRO A 353 17.67 1.43 -5.61
CA PRO A 353 18.26 0.16 -6.05
C PRO A 353 17.74 -0.29 -7.42
N LEU A 354 16.47 -0.02 -7.70
CA LEU A 354 15.84 -0.33 -8.99
C LEU A 354 16.49 0.46 -10.14
N LEU A 355 16.73 1.76 -9.95
CA LEU A 355 17.35 2.61 -10.96
C LEU A 355 18.81 2.21 -11.22
N LEU A 356 19.58 1.95 -10.16
CA LEU A 356 20.96 1.50 -10.25
C LEU A 356 21.08 0.17 -11.00
N ALA A 357 20.13 -0.76 -10.80
CA ALA A 357 20.15 -2.06 -11.47
C ALA A 357 20.05 -1.96 -13.01
N VAL A 358 19.48 -0.88 -13.53
CA VAL A 358 19.35 -0.63 -14.98
C VAL A 358 20.21 0.53 -15.49
N GLY A 359 21.06 1.10 -14.64
CA GLY A 359 22.00 2.17 -14.99
C GLY A 359 21.35 3.56 -15.13
N VAL A 360 20.17 3.76 -14.55
CA VAL A 360 19.50 5.06 -14.54
C VAL A 360 20.02 5.90 -13.36
N PRO A 361 20.43 7.17 -13.57
CA PRO A 361 20.87 8.07 -12.51
C PRO A 361 19.85 8.25 -11.40
N VAL A 362 20.29 8.07 -10.14
CA VAL A 362 19.44 8.22 -8.94
C VAL A 362 19.03 9.66 -8.68
N ASP A 363 19.74 10.64 -9.27
CA ASP A 363 19.36 12.06 -9.21
C ASP A 363 17.95 12.31 -9.76
N GLY A 364 17.48 11.45 -10.67
CA GLY A 364 16.11 11.48 -11.19
C GLY A 364 15.02 11.19 -10.16
N LEU A 365 15.38 10.62 -9.01
CA LEU A 365 14.44 10.49 -7.89
C LEU A 365 13.95 11.84 -7.41
N GLY A 366 14.75 12.90 -7.48
CA GLY A 366 14.32 14.26 -7.15
C GLY A 366 13.15 14.73 -8.03
N LEU A 367 13.15 14.35 -9.30
CA LEU A 367 12.07 14.66 -10.24
C LEU A 367 10.79 13.89 -9.91
N LEU A 368 10.90 12.59 -9.62
CA LEU A 368 9.75 11.76 -9.22
C LEU A 368 9.19 12.21 -7.87
N LEU A 369 10.04 12.53 -6.89
CA LEU A 369 9.66 13.11 -5.60
C LEU A 369 8.91 14.43 -5.79
N GLY A 370 9.34 15.25 -6.75
CA GLY A 370 8.70 16.53 -7.07
C GLY A 370 7.25 16.40 -7.54
N VAL A 371 6.86 15.25 -8.11
CA VAL A 371 5.47 15.01 -8.57
C VAL A 371 4.75 13.92 -7.79
N ASP A 372 5.42 13.31 -6.81
CA ASP A 372 4.89 12.19 -6.04
C ASP A 372 3.55 12.53 -5.37
N ALA A 373 3.44 13.74 -4.80
CA ALA A 373 2.22 14.13 -4.10
C ALA A 373 0.97 14.22 -5.01
N LEU A 374 1.15 14.29 -6.34
CA LEU A 374 0.04 14.25 -7.30
C LEU A 374 -0.46 12.83 -7.57
N VAL A 375 0.44 11.84 -7.51
CA VAL A 375 0.13 10.45 -7.87
C VAL A 375 -0.14 9.56 -6.66
N ASP A 376 0.47 9.88 -5.52
CA ASP A 376 0.39 9.15 -4.26
C ASP A 376 -1.04 8.95 -3.72
N PRO A 377 -1.97 9.93 -3.83
CA PRO A 377 -3.38 9.72 -3.49
C PRO A 377 -4.03 8.56 -4.26
N PHE A 378 -3.84 8.50 -5.58
CA PHE A 378 -4.40 7.45 -6.44
C PHE A 378 -3.81 6.08 -6.11
N ARG A 379 -2.49 6.03 -5.88
CA ARG A 379 -1.79 4.81 -5.48
C ARG A 379 -2.28 4.30 -4.14
N THR A 380 -2.48 5.20 -3.18
CA THR A 380 -2.98 4.85 -1.85
C THR A 380 -4.40 4.27 -1.94
N VAL A 381 -5.30 4.88 -2.72
CA VAL A 381 -6.65 4.35 -2.96
C VAL A 381 -6.58 2.95 -3.60
N ALA A 382 -5.72 2.75 -4.60
CA ALA A 382 -5.56 1.45 -5.23
C ALA A 382 -5.04 0.37 -4.27
N ASN A 383 -4.06 0.71 -3.42
CA ASN A 383 -3.55 -0.18 -2.38
C ASN A 383 -4.65 -0.57 -1.38
N VAL A 384 -5.39 0.41 -0.85
CA VAL A 384 -6.48 0.20 0.11
C VAL A 384 -7.61 -0.64 -0.49
N THR A 385 -7.91 -0.44 -1.77
CA THR A 385 -8.85 -1.27 -2.51
C THR A 385 -8.37 -2.71 -2.62
N GLY A 386 -7.06 -2.91 -2.84
CA GLY A 386 -6.45 -4.24 -2.79
C GLY A 386 -6.56 -4.91 -1.43
N HIS A 387 -6.31 -4.17 -0.35
CA HIS A 387 -6.47 -4.69 1.02
C HIS A 387 -7.88 -5.21 1.25
N ALA A 388 -8.89 -4.42 0.88
CA ALA A 388 -10.29 -4.80 0.96
C ALA A 388 -10.63 -6.01 0.08
N ALA A 389 -10.15 -6.02 -1.17
CA ALA A 389 -10.42 -7.09 -2.12
C ALA A 389 -9.87 -8.44 -1.65
N ILE A 390 -8.62 -8.47 -1.17
CA ILE A 390 -8.01 -9.73 -0.67
C ILE A 390 -8.66 -10.17 0.64
N ALA A 391 -9.08 -9.24 1.50
CA ALA A 391 -9.84 -9.59 2.69
C ALA A 391 -11.18 -10.27 2.35
N ALA A 392 -11.89 -9.77 1.32
CA ALA A 392 -13.12 -10.39 0.82
C ALA A 392 -12.88 -11.77 0.17
N VAL A 393 -11.80 -11.91 -0.61
CA VAL A 393 -11.40 -13.21 -1.18
C VAL A 393 -11.09 -14.22 -0.08
N GLN A 394 -10.39 -13.79 0.97
CA GLN A 394 -10.07 -14.64 2.10
C GLN A 394 -11.32 -15.05 2.89
N ALA A 395 -12.24 -14.11 3.13
CA ALA A 395 -13.52 -14.40 3.78
C ALA A 395 -14.31 -15.47 3.02
N ARG A 396 -14.45 -15.31 1.70
CA ARG A 396 -15.15 -16.28 0.85
C ARG A 396 -14.51 -17.67 0.90
N ALA A 397 -13.18 -17.74 0.87
CA ALA A 397 -12.48 -19.00 0.89
C ALA A 397 -12.66 -19.73 2.24
N ALA A 398 -12.75 -18.99 3.35
CA ALA A 398 -13.07 -19.54 4.65
C ALA A 398 -14.48 -20.15 4.69
N ASP A 399 -15.49 -19.42 4.21
CA ASP A 399 -16.87 -19.90 4.16
C ASP A 399 -17.00 -21.19 3.33
N GLN A 400 -16.21 -21.32 2.25
CA GLN A 400 -16.18 -22.53 1.41
C GLN A 400 -15.53 -23.73 2.10
N GLU A 401 -14.50 -23.50 2.92
CA GLU A 401 -13.85 -24.56 3.70
C GLU A 401 -14.77 -25.09 4.80
N GLU A 402 -15.51 -24.21 5.50
CA GLU A 402 -16.46 -24.60 6.55
C GLU A 402 -17.69 -25.33 6.00
N SER A 403 -18.20 -24.89 4.85
CA SER A 403 -19.36 -25.53 4.18
C SER A 403 -19.01 -26.91 3.61
N GLY A 404 -17.81 -27.07 3.01
CA GLY A 404 -17.34 -28.38 2.53
C GLY A 404 -17.04 -29.39 3.64
N GLN A 405 -16.66 -28.93 4.84
CA GLN A 405 -16.48 -29.80 6.00
C GLN A 405 -17.81 -30.34 6.55
N HIS A 406 -18.87 -29.53 6.55
CA HIS A 406 -20.20 -29.98 6.96
C HIS A 406 -20.85 -30.99 6.00
N GLU A 407 -20.44 -30.98 4.73
CA GLU A 407 -20.96 -31.90 3.70
C GLU A 407 -20.26 -33.28 3.72
N HIS A 408 -19.06 -33.36 4.31
CA HIS A 408 -18.26 -34.58 4.44
C HIS A 408 -18.27 -35.19 5.85
N ASP A 409 -18.99 -34.60 6.82
CA ASP A 409 -19.17 -35.19 8.15
C ASP A 409 -20.27 -36.27 8.12
N PRO A 410 -19.94 -37.56 8.29
CA PRO A 410 -20.91 -38.65 8.26
C PRO A 410 -21.99 -38.53 9.34
N GLN A 411 -21.67 -37.88 10.47
CA GLN A 411 -22.63 -37.68 11.56
C GLN A 411 -23.66 -36.59 11.23
N ALA A 412 -23.23 -35.51 10.57
CA ALA A 412 -24.12 -34.45 10.11
C ALA A 412 -25.03 -34.92 8.96
N VAL A 413 -24.52 -35.76 8.05
CA VAL A 413 -25.31 -36.39 6.99
C VAL A 413 -26.33 -37.38 7.58
N GLY A 414 -25.93 -38.19 8.56
CA GLY A 414 -26.84 -39.11 9.25
C GLY A 414 -27.96 -38.41 10.03
N GLN A 415 -27.67 -37.28 10.66
CA GLN A 415 -28.70 -36.48 11.36
C GLN A 415 -29.71 -35.85 10.39
N ARG A 416 -29.28 -35.38 9.21
CA ARG A 416 -30.21 -34.85 8.19
C ARG A 416 -31.09 -35.95 7.61
N GLN A 417 -30.53 -37.12 7.30
CA GLN A 417 -31.30 -38.26 6.82
C GLN A 417 -32.32 -38.74 7.86
N MET A 418 -31.96 -38.77 9.15
CA MET A 418 -32.92 -39.07 10.23
C MET A 418 -34.04 -38.03 10.31
N GLN A 419 -33.74 -36.74 10.21
CA GLN A 419 -34.77 -35.69 10.24
C GLN A 419 -35.69 -35.72 9.01
N GLU A 420 -35.18 -36.09 7.83
CA GLU A 420 -36.00 -36.29 6.63
C GLU A 420 -36.87 -37.55 6.74
N LEU A 421 -36.36 -38.64 7.30
CA LEU A 421 -37.13 -39.85 7.59
C LEU A 421 -38.23 -39.60 8.63
N GLU A 422 -37.96 -38.81 9.67
CA GLU A 422 -38.97 -38.42 10.67
C GLU A 422 -40.04 -37.48 10.09
N ARG A 423 -39.71 -36.69 9.06
CA ARG A 423 -40.68 -35.86 8.34
C ARG A 423 -41.60 -36.67 7.45
N HIS A 424 -41.06 -37.64 6.70
CA HIS A 424 -41.87 -38.48 5.83
C HIS A 424 -42.59 -39.62 6.56
N GLY A 425 -42.15 -40.02 7.75
CA GLY A 425 -42.90 -40.96 8.59
C GLY A 425 -44.10 -40.36 9.33
N ARG A 426 -44.36 -39.06 9.19
CA ARG A 426 -45.50 -38.34 9.79
C ARG A 426 -46.56 -37.89 8.77
N GLU A 427 -46.34 -38.17 7.49
CA GLU A 427 -47.36 -38.11 6.43
C GLU A 427 -47.96 -39.51 6.23
#